data_AF-A0A1G5TL99-F1
#
_entry.id   AF-A0A1G5TL99-F1
#
_cell.length_a   1.000
_cell.length_b   1.000
_cell.length_c   1.000
_cell.angle_alpha   90.00
_cell.angle_beta   90.00
_cell.angle_gamma   90.00
#
_symmetry.space_group_name_H-M   'P 1'
#
loop_
_entity.id
_entity.type
_entity.pdbx_description
1 polymer ?
#
loop_
_entity_poly.entity_id
_entity_poly.type
_entity_poly.pdbx_seq_one_letter_code
_entity_poly.pdbx_strand_id
1 'polypeptide(L)'
;MSGPVSMQLDKLRERFGGADVRPAVSGTMLVTVPNVRLPDGWSKRWTTIRFIIPSGYPYAHLDCFWADADLRLANGGQPQNTGINPILGVADPMLWFSWHLTAPWDPNRDTLTTWMNVVINRLKEVR
;
A
#
# COMPACT_ATOMS: atom_id res chain seq x y z
N MET A 1 1.28 -18.45 -9.28
CA MET A 1 2.20 -18.40 -8.12
C MET A 1 1.77 -19.48 -7.15
N SER A 2 2.67 -20.37 -6.74
CA SER A 2 2.48 -21.25 -5.58
C SER A 2 3.46 -20.81 -4.48
N GLY A 3 3.04 -20.84 -3.22
CA GLY A 3 3.89 -20.48 -2.08
C GLY A 3 3.33 -19.36 -1.17
N PRO A 4 4.10 -18.95 -0.14
CA PRO A 4 3.63 -18.07 0.93
C PRO A 4 3.03 -16.75 0.47
N VAL A 5 3.61 -16.12 -0.56
CA VAL A 5 3.10 -14.86 -1.11
C VAL A 5 1.69 -15.00 -1.67
N SER A 6 1.39 -16.12 -2.35
CA SER A 6 0.05 -16.37 -2.90
C SER A 6 -0.99 -16.45 -1.78
N MET A 7 -0.68 -17.19 -0.71
CA MET A 7 -1.56 -17.30 0.46
C MET A 7 -1.81 -15.95 1.12
N GLN A 8 -0.78 -15.11 1.23
CA GLN A 8 -0.93 -13.78 1.81
C GLN A 8 -1.75 -12.84 0.92
N LEU A 9 -1.63 -12.95 -0.40
CA LEU A 9 -2.48 -12.23 -1.35
C LEU A 9 -3.93 -12.68 -1.26
N ASP A 10 -4.19 -13.98 -1.11
CA ASP A 10 -5.54 -14.50 -0.90
C ASP A 10 -6.16 -13.93 0.37
N LYS A 11 -5.38 -13.77 1.46
CA LYS A 11 -5.83 -13.05 2.66
C LYS A 11 -6.14 -11.57 2.43
N LEU A 12 -5.39 -10.89 1.56
CA LEU A 12 -5.77 -9.54 1.15
C LEU A 12 -7.08 -9.53 0.34
N ARG A 13 -7.28 -10.50 -0.56
CA ARG A 13 -8.52 -10.63 -1.34
C ARG A 13 -9.73 -10.92 -0.46
N GLU A 14 -9.59 -11.82 0.50
CA GLU A 14 -10.63 -12.10 1.51
C GLU A 14 -11.02 -10.82 2.27
N ARG A 15 -10.04 -9.99 2.63
CA ARG A 15 -10.28 -8.79 3.44
C ARG A 15 -10.78 -7.57 2.64
N PHE A 16 -10.31 -7.39 1.41
CA PHE A 16 -10.52 -6.17 0.62
C PHE A 16 -11.28 -6.41 -0.71
N GLY A 17 -11.65 -7.65 -1.01
CA GLY A 17 -12.54 -8.03 -2.12
C GLY A 17 -11.97 -7.97 -3.53
N GLY A 18 -10.82 -7.31 -3.75
CA GLY A 18 -10.28 -7.11 -5.10
C GLY A 18 -8.78 -6.91 -5.19
N ALA A 19 -8.00 -7.40 -4.22
CA ALA A 19 -6.54 -7.25 -4.26
C ALA A 19 -5.94 -8.02 -5.45
N ASP A 20 -5.12 -7.33 -6.23
CA ASP A 20 -4.43 -7.87 -7.41
C ASP A 20 -2.90 -7.69 -7.30
N VAL A 21 -2.17 -8.49 -8.06
CA VAL A 21 -0.71 -8.43 -8.14
C VAL A 21 -0.25 -8.57 -9.59
N ARG A 22 0.69 -7.73 -9.99
CA ARG A 22 1.35 -7.84 -11.29
C ARG A 22 2.86 -7.65 -11.17
N PRO A 23 3.65 -8.25 -12.06
CA PRO A 23 5.08 -7.94 -12.16
C PRO A 23 5.29 -6.44 -12.39
N ALA A 24 6.33 -5.90 -11.77
CA ALA A 24 6.83 -4.54 -11.98
C ALA A 24 8.31 -4.60 -12.40
N VAL A 25 8.99 -3.45 -12.44
CA VAL A 25 10.39 -3.38 -12.89
C VAL A 25 11.32 -4.21 -11.98
N SER A 26 12.38 -4.77 -12.58
CA SER A 26 13.49 -5.42 -11.86
C SER A 26 13.09 -6.54 -10.91
N GLY A 27 12.11 -7.37 -11.29
CA GLY A 27 11.71 -8.55 -10.51
C GLY A 27 10.88 -8.25 -9.27
N THR A 28 10.43 -7.00 -9.11
CA THR A 28 9.47 -6.62 -8.07
C THR A 28 8.04 -6.94 -8.49
N MET A 29 7.12 -6.94 -7.53
CA MET A 29 5.68 -7.08 -7.81
C MET A 29 4.93 -5.88 -7.26
N LEU A 30 4.00 -5.34 -8.06
CA LEU A 30 3.08 -4.31 -7.63
C LEU A 30 1.79 -4.95 -7.13
N VAL A 31 1.48 -4.73 -5.86
CA VAL A 31 0.19 -5.08 -5.26
C VAL A 31 -0.74 -3.89 -5.38
N THR A 32 -1.98 -4.14 -5.80
CA THR A 32 -3.05 -3.14 -5.86
C THR A 32 -4.22 -3.63 -5.00
N VAL A 33 -4.61 -2.83 -4.00
CA VAL A 33 -5.70 -3.12 -3.07
C VAL A 33 -6.78 -2.04 -3.26
N PRO A 34 -7.86 -2.31 -4.00
CA PRO A 34 -8.94 -1.36 -4.19
C PRO A 34 -9.80 -1.24 -2.93
N ASN A 35 -10.66 -0.21 -2.91
CA ASN A 35 -11.72 -0.03 -1.92
C ASN A 35 -11.23 -0.05 -0.47
N VAL A 36 -10.07 0.55 -0.19
CA VAL A 36 -9.60 0.74 1.19
C VAL A 36 -10.38 1.90 1.81
N ARG A 37 -11.12 1.61 2.89
CA ARG A 37 -11.95 2.60 3.57
C ARG A 37 -11.10 3.65 4.25
N LEU A 38 -11.47 4.91 4.05
CA LEU A 38 -10.87 6.05 4.73
C LEU A 38 -11.77 6.49 5.89
N PRO A 39 -11.20 6.93 7.02
CA PRO A 39 -11.96 7.56 8.09
C PRO A 39 -12.46 8.95 7.68
N ASP A 40 -13.27 9.58 8.53
CA ASP A 40 -13.69 10.97 8.31
C ASP A 40 -12.49 11.92 8.35
N GLY A 41 -12.57 13.00 7.58
CA GLY A 41 -11.50 14.00 7.45
C GLY A 41 -10.58 13.81 6.23
N TRP A 42 -10.82 12.79 5.41
CA TRP A 42 -10.30 12.68 4.04
C TRP A 42 -11.30 13.23 3.01
N SER A 43 -10.81 13.62 1.82
CA SER A 43 -11.65 14.10 0.72
C SER A 43 -12.49 13.00 0.06
N LYS A 44 -12.18 11.73 0.34
CA LYS A 44 -12.83 10.54 -0.23
C LYS A 44 -13.16 9.53 0.86
N ARG A 45 -14.19 8.72 0.62
CA ARG A 45 -14.56 7.60 1.52
C ARG A 45 -13.70 6.35 1.31
N TRP A 46 -13.13 6.21 0.12
CA TRP A 46 -12.36 5.05 -0.31
C TRP A 46 -11.18 5.50 -1.18
N THR A 47 -10.09 4.73 -1.15
CA THR A 47 -8.98 4.89 -2.08
C THR A 47 -8.41 3.54 -2.49
N THR A 48 -7.67 3.52 -3.59
CA THR A 48 -6.87 2.37 -3.98
C THR A 48 -5.47 2.49 -3.40
N ILE A 49 -5.05 1.50 -2.63
CA ILE A 49 -3.68 1.40 -2.11
C ILE A 49 -2.82 0.55 -3.03
N ARG A 50 -1.60 1.01 -3.27
CA ARG A 50 -0.59 0.30 -4.06
C ARG A 50 0.72 0.26 -3.30
N PHE A 51 1.43 -0.85 -3.36
CA PHE A 51 2.77 -0.97 -2.78
C PHE A 51 3.58 -2.03 -3.52
N ILE A 52 4.90 -1.96 -3.37
CA ILE A 52 5.83 -2.87 -4.05
C ILE A 52 6.24 -3.98 -3.08
N ILE A 53 6.12 -5.23 -3.52
CA ILE A 53 6.83 -6.36 -2.92
C ILE A 53 8.25 -6.34 -3.52
N PRO A 54 9.29 -6.08 -2.71
CA PRO A 54 10.66 -6.01 -3.21
C PRO A 54 11.20 -7.40 -3.56
N SER A 55 12.25 -7.42 -4.37
CA SER A 55 13.06 -8.62 -4.54
C SER A 55 13.64 -9.04 -3.19
N GLY A 56 13.54 -10.32 -2.85
CA GLY A 56 13.98 -10.86 -1.55
C GLY A 56 12.92 -10.87 -0.46
N TYR A 57 11.68 -10.43 -0.72
CA TYR A 57 10.56 -10.64 0.20
C TYR A 57 10.39 -12.15 0.54
N PRO A 58 10.18 -12.54 1.81
CA PRO A 58 9.86 -11.69 2.96
C PRO A 58 11.07 -11.16 3.75
N TYR A 59 12.31 -11.48 3.38
CA TYR A 59 13.51 -10.99 4.09
C TYR A 59 13.82 -9.52 3.77
N ALA A 60 13.47 -9.06 2.57
CA ALA A 60 13.38 -7.64 2.25
C ALA A 60 11.99 -7.11 2.67
N HIS A 61 11.98 -6.14 3.57
CA HIS A 61 10.74 -5.58 4.11
C HIS A 61 10.03 -4.66 3.10
N LEU A 62 8.73 -4.53 3.28
CA LEU A 62 7.91 -3.59 2.53
C LEU A 62 8.20 -2.17 3.01
N ASP A 63 8.08 -1.21 2.10
CA ASP A 63 8.31 0.19 2.40
C ASP A 63 7.51 1.10 1.47
N CYS A 64 7.05 2.22 2.03
CA CYS A 64 6.22 3.22 1.36
C CYS A 64 4.96 2.65 0.66
N PHE A 65 4.03 3.53 0.31
CA PHE A 65 2.86 3.12 -0.47
C PHE A 65 2.33 4.29 -1.29
N TRP A 66 1.38 3.97 -2.15
CA TRP A 66 0.69 4.93 -3.00
C TRP A 66 -0.81 4.84 -2.79
N ALA A 67 -1.47 6.00 -2.84
CA ALA A 67 -2.92 6.14 -2.93
C ALA A 67 -3.31 6.78 -4.26
N ASP A 68 -4.61 7.03 -4.46
CA ASP A 68 -5.08 7.78 -5.63
C ASP A 68 -4.51 9.21 -5.62
N ALA A 69 -4.10 9.72 -6.79
CA ALA A 69 -3.32 10.96 -6.93
C ALA A 69 -4.01 12.22 -6.38
N ASP A 70 -5.33 12.22 -6.42
CA ASP A 70 -6.23 13.29 -5.99
C ASP A 70 -6.75 13.11 -4.56
N LEU A 71 -6.24 12.11 -3.81
CA LEU A 71 -6.55 11.98 -2.39
C LEU A 71 -6.00 13.20 -1.63
N ARG A 72 -6.85 13.84 -0.83
CA ARG A 72 -6.53 15.01 -0.01
C ARG A 72 -7.17 14.85 1.37
N LEU A 73 -6.78 15.72 2.30
CA LEU A 73 -7.57 15.94 3.50
C LEU A 73 -8.90 16.63 3.12
N ALA A 74 -9.91 16.52 3.97
CA ALA A 74 -11.26 17.07 3.70
C ALA A 74 -11.25 18.59 3.53
N ASN A 75 -10.28 19.29 4.11
CA ASN A 75 -10.05 20.72 3.93
C ASN A 75 -9.29 21.07 2.64
N GLY A 76 -9.01 20.10 1.77
CA GLY A 76 -8.21 20.27 0.55
C GLY A 76 -6.70 20.22 0.76
N GLY A 77 -6.25 20.11 2.01
CA GLY A 77 -4.84 20.04 2.38
C GLY A 77 -4.15 18.78 1.86
N GLN A 78 -2.85 18.91 1.61
CA GLN A 78 -1.99 17.79 1.28
C GLN A 78 -1.73 16.95 2.54
N PRO A 79 -1.91 15.62 2.52
CA PRO A 79 -1.59 14.78 3.68
C PRO A 79 -0.09 14.79 3.97
N GLN A 80 0.29 14.63 5.24
CA GLN A 80 1.69 14.62 5.68
C GLN A 80 2.51 13.52 4.99
N ASN A 81 3.76 13.86 4.67
CA ASN A 81 4.75 12.99 4.04
C ASN A 81 4.30 12.42 2.70
N THR A 82 3.59 13.24 1.92
CA THR A 82 3.16 12.86 0.57
C THR A 82 3.75 13.70 -0.53
N GLY A 83 3.80 13.12 -1.73
CA GLY A 83 4.18 13.81 -2.97
C GLY A 83 3.70 13.02 -4.18
N ILE A 84 3.63 13.68 -5.34
CA ILE A 84 3.39 12.96 -6.60
C ILE A 84 4.68 12.29 -7.02
N ASN A 85 4.71 10.96 -6.94
CA ASN A 85 5.87 10.16 -7.33
C ASN A 85 5.37 8.93 -8.11
N PRO A 86 5.66 8.81 -9.41
CA PRO A 86 5.19 7.69 -10.22
C PRO A 86 5.93 6.40 -9.86
N ILE A 87 5.24 5.27 -9.98
CA ILE A 87 5.88 3.95 -9.96
C ILE A 87 6.41 3.70 -11.39
N LEU A 88 7.69 3.40 -11.54
CA LEU A 88 8.27 3.09 -12.86
C LEU A 88 7.51 1.94 -13.54
N GLY A 89 7.11 2.14 -14.79
CA GLY A 89 6.30 1.18 -15.55
C GLY A 89 4.80 1.20 -15.24
N VAL A 90 4.32 2.19 -14.48
CA VAL A 90 2.89 2.43 -14.22
C VAL A 90 2.52 3.80 -14.78
N ALA A 91 1.49 3.84 -15.63
CA ALA A 91 1.20 4.99 -16.49
C ALA A 91 0.70 6.24 -15.74
N ASP A 92 -0.01 6.07 -14.62
CA ASP A 92 -0.67 7.18 -13.94
C ASP A 92 0.17 7.72 -12.78
N PRO A 93 0.26 9.06 -12.60
CA PRO A 93 0.82 9.64 -11.39
C PRO A 93 -0.02 9.19 -10.18
N MET A 94 0.64 8.97 -9.05
CA MET A 94 0.01 8.48 -7.82
C MET A 94 0.48 9.30 -6.63
N LEU A 95 -0.34 9.34 -5.59
CA LEU A 95 0.02 10.02 -4.35
C LEU A 95 0.88 9.08 -3.51
N TRP A 96 2.19 9.30 -3.54
CA TRP A 96 3.15 8.54 -2.76
C TRP A 96 3.14 9.02 -1.31
N PHE A 97 3.20 8.07 -0.39
CA PHE A 97 3.41 8.27 1.04
C PHE A 97 4.78 7.73 1.41
N SER A 98 5.68 8.63 1.84
CA SER A 98 6.95 8.27 2.47
C SER A 98 6.66 7.78 3.88
N TRP A 99 6.41 6.48 4.01
CA TRP A 99 6.00 5.88 5.27
C TRP A 99 6.70 4.55 5.51
N HIS A 100 7.37 4.47 6.65
CA HIS A 100 8.25 3.38 7.01
C HIS A 100 7.68 2.59 8.20
N LEU A 101 8.12 1.34 8.33
CA LEU A 101 7.82 0.53 9.51
C LEU A 101 8.38 1.21 10.78
N THR A 102 7.56 1.27 11.83
CA THR A 102 7.97 1.79 13.15
C THR A 102 8.49 0.71 14.08
N ALA A 103 8.26 -0.57 13.74
CA ALA A 103 8.75 -1.74 14.46
C ALA A 103 9.50 -2.67 13.48
N PRO A 104 10.46 -3.49 13.98
CA PRO A 104 11.17 -4.44 13.13
C PRO A 104 10.24 -5.41 12.42
N TRP A 105 10.51 -5.64 11.14
CA TRP A 105 9.85 -6.67 10.34
C TRP A 105 10.43 -8.06 10.68
N ASP A 106 9.56 -9.02 10.96
CA ASP A 106 9.92 -10.42 11.14
C ASP A 106 9.43 -11.25 9.93
N PRO A 107 10.34 -11.78 9.08
CA PRO A 107 9.97 -12.53 7.88
C PRO A 107 9.22 -13.84 8.16
N ASN A 108 9.26 -14.35 9.39
CA ASN A 108 8.57 -15.58 9.80
C ASN A 108 7.17 -15.33 10.36
N ARG A 109 6.82 -14.07 10.66
CA ARG A 109 5.56 -13.68 11.29
C ARG A 109 4.77 -12.67 10.46
N ASP A 110 5.46 -11.66 9.93
CA ASP A 110 4.82 -10.51 9.32
C ASP A 110 4.48 -10.80 7.85
N THR A 111 3.32 -10.28 7.42
CA THR A 111 2.70 -10.62 6.14
C THR A 111 2.27 -9.35 5.40
N LEU A 112 1.82 -9.48 4.15
CA LEU A 112 1.17 -8.39 3.43
C LEU A 112 -0.03 -7.81 4.21
N THR A 113 -0.70 -8.61 5.03
CA THR A 113 -1.78 -8.14 5.91
C THR A 113 -1.24 -7.28 7.05
N THR A 114 -0.09 -7.66 7.62
CA THR A 114 0.62 -6.83 8.62
C THR A 114 0.98 -5.47 8.03
N TRP A 115 1.53 -5.45 6.81
CA TRP A 115 1.81 -4.20 6.10
C TRP A 115 0.56 -3.36 5.84
N MET A 116 -0.53 -3.97 5.38
CA MET A 116 -1.79 -3.24 5.20
C MET A 116 -2.34 -2.65 6.51
N ASN A 117 -2.05 -3.24 7.68
CA ASN A 117 -2.40 -2.62 8.95
C ASN A 117 -1.55 -1.37 9.23
N VAL A 118 -0.26 -1.36 8.85
CA VAL A 118 0.60 -0.17 8.93
C VAL A 118 0.04 0.95 8.05
N VAL A 119 -0.32 0.64 6.80
CA VAL A 119 -0.94 1.60 5.88
C VAL A 119 -2.26 2.14 6.45
N ILE A 120 -3.14 1.27 6.94
CA ILE A 120 -4.41 1.69 7.55
C ILE A 120 -4.19 2.57 8.78
N ASN A 121 -3.21 2.24 9.62
CA ASN A 121 -2.88 3.06 10.78
C ASN A 121 -2.37 4.44 10.35
N ARG A 122 -1.56 4.54 9.29
CA ARG A 122 -1.21 5.84 8.71
C ARG A 122 -2.44 6.61 8.25
N LEU A 123 -3.37 5.97 7.55
CA LEU A 123 -4.59 6.62 7.07
C LEU A 123 -5.53 7.07 8.19
N LYS A 124 -5.39 6.53 9.41
CA LYS A 124 -6.09 7.04 10.61
C LYS A 124 -5.51 8.34 11.15
N GLU A 125 -4.25 8.64 10.86
CA GLU A 125 -3.63 9.92 11.21
C GLU A 125 -4.04 10.99 10.18
N VAL A 126 -5.21 11.61 10.35
CA VAL A 126 -5.73 12.60 9.39
C VAL A 126 -4.96 13.92 9.46
N ARG A 127 -3.76 13.93 8.87
CA ARG A 127 -2.80 15.04 8.83
C ARG A 127 -1.84 14.89 7.66
#